data_AF-D5AQT2-F1
#
_entry.id   AF-D5AQT2-F1
#
_cell.length_a   1.000
_cell.length_b   1.000
_cell.length_c   1.000
_cell.angle_alpha   90.00
_cell.angle_beta   90.00
_cell.angle_gamma   90.00
#
_symmetry.space_group_name_H-M   'P 1'
#
loop_
_entity.id
_entity.type
_entity.pdbx_description
1 polymer ?
#
loop_
_entity_poly.entity_id
_entity_poly.type
_entity_poly.pdbx_seq_one_letter_code
_entity_poly.pdbx_strand_id
1 'polypeptide(L)'
;MSTHEGLPVAGYKPQSGEALAVVNGNKWLEELLLRRLDVLAADPAIDKIWLQIGRTAIEQGFMAVNRAVFQPGRAEIEVDPAAVFTELGKLFGEVA
;
A
#
# COMPACT_ATOMS: atom_id res chain seq x y z
N MET A 1 -3.00 -2.21 -26.21
CA MET A 1 -2.94 -1.68 -24.84
C MET A 1 -1.48 -1.55 -24.46
N SER A 2 -1.02 -0.37 -24.04
CA SER A 2 0.36 -0.20 -23.57
C SER A 2 0.51 -0.75 -22.15
N THR A 3 1.53 -1.57 -21.94
CA THR A 3 1.92 -2.10 -20.64
C THR A 3 3.10 -1.27 -20.14
N HIS A 4 3.07 -0.85 -18.88
CA HIS A 4 4.17 -0.13 -18.26
C HIS A 4 5.00 -1.08 -17.39
N GLU A 5 6.33 -0.99 -17.48
CA GLU A 5 7.22 -1.69 -16.56
C GLU A 5 6.86 -1.30 -15.12
N GLY A 6 6.63 -2.31 -14.27
CA GLY A 6 6.33 -2.08 -12.86
C GLY A 6 7.50 -1.37 -12.17
N LEU A 7 7.25 -0.80 -10.98
CA LEU A 7 8.34 -0.36 -10.11
C LEU A 7 9.32 -1.53 -9.89
N PRO A 8 10.64 -1.31 -9.77
CA PRO A 8 11.65 -2.36 -9.59
C PRO A 8 11.58 -2.95 -8.17
N VAL A 9 10.43 -3.53 -7.84
CA VAL A 9 10.08 -4.10 -6.53
C VAL A 9 9.61 -5.52 -6.79
N ALA A 10 10.27 -6.50 -6.17
CA ALA A 10 9.93 -7.90 -6.33
C ALA A 10 8.43 -8.16 -6.04
N GLY A 11 7.76 -8.91 -6.92
CA GLY A 11 6.33 -9.22 -6.82
C GLY A 11 5.39 -8.20 -7.47
N TYR A 12 5.87 -7.01 -7.85
CA TYR A 12 5.09 -6.09 -8.68
C TYR A 12 5.08 -6.58 -10.13
N LYS A 13 3.88 -6.70 -10.70
CA LYS A 13 3.67 -7.10 -12.09
C LYS A 13 3.60 -5.86 -12.99
N PRO A 14 4.02 -5.97 -14.26
CA PRO A 14 3.69 -4.96 -15.26
C PRO A 14 2.19 -4.70 -15.28
N GLN A 15 1.80 -3.43 -15.35
CA GLN A 15 0.39 -3.02 -15.29
C GLN A 15 -0.06 -2.47 -16.64
N SER A 16 -1.34 -2.67 -16.96
CA SER A 16 -1.95 -2.00 -18.11
C SER A 16 -2.07 -0.49 -17.83
N GLY A 17 -2.07 0.31 -18.90
CA GLY A 17 -2.35 1.75 -18.78
C GLY A 17 -3.71 2.05 -18.12
N GLU A 18 -4.70 1.19 -18.31
CA GLU A 18 -6.03 1.30 -17.69
C GLU A 18 -5.97 1.10 -16.17
N ALA A 19 -5.27 0.05 -15.71
CA ALA A 19 -5.09 -0.20 -14.28
C ALA A 19 -4.36 0.97 -13.60
N LEU A 20 -3.34 1.52 -14.26
CA LEU A 20 -2.62 2.71 -13.79
C LEU A 20 -3.53 3.93 -13.69
N ALA A 21 -4.36 4.18 -14.71
CA ALA A 21 -5.31 5.30 -14.69
C ALA A 21 -6.29 5.17 -13.53
N VAL A 22 -6.82 3.97 -13.27
CA VAL A 22 -7.73 3.71 -12.14
C VAL A 22 -7.04 3.96 -10.79
N VAL A 23 -5.86 3.39 -10.57
CA VAL A 23 -5.14 3.57 -9.29
C VAL A 23 -4.71 5.02 -9.08
N ASN A 24 -4.30 5.73 -10.13
CA ASN A 24 -4.00 7.16 -10.04
C ASN A 24 -5.24 7.99 -9.66
N GLY A 25 -6.40 7.65 -10.23
CA GLY A 25 -7.67 8.27 -9.85
C GLY A 25 -8.02 8.01 -8.38
N ASN A 26 -7.86 6.77 -7.92
CA ASN A 26 -8.07 6.42 -6.51
C ASN A 26 -7.12 7.17 -5.57
N LYS A 27 -5.84 7.31 -5.95
CA LYS A 27 -4.84 8.07 -5.18
C LYS A 27 -5.20 9.54 -5.05
N TRP A 28 -5.73 10.13 -6.12
CA TRP A 28 -6.24 11.50 -6.09
C TRP A 28 -7.44 11.65 -5.13
N LEU A 29 -8.37 10.70 -5.17
CA LEU A 29 -9.54 10.71 -4.28
C LEU A 29 -9.14 10.52 -2.81
N GLU A 30 -8.21 9.60 -2.54
CA GLU A 30 -7.63 9.37 -1.22
C GLU A 30 -7.06 10.67 -0.64
N GLU A 31 -6.18 11.35 -1.37
CA GLU A 31 -5.57 12.61 -0.94
C GLU A 31 -6.60 13.71 -0.63
N LEU A 32 -7.65 13.84 -1.46
CA LEU A 32 -8.73 14.80 -1.21
C LEU A 32 -9.46 14.51 0.12
N LEU A 33 -9.73 13.24 0.40
CA LEU A 33 -10.34 12.83 1.66
C LEU A 33 -9.40 13.06 2.84
N LEU A 34 -8.12 12.73 2.71
CA LEU A 34 -7.13 12.98 3.77
C LEU A 34 -7.02 14.47 4.10
N ARG A 35 -7.02 15.37 3.09
CA ARG A 35 -7.06 16.82 3.33
C ARG A 35 -8.33 17.27 4.04
N ARG A 36 -9.47 16.63 3.77
CA ARG A 36 -10.71 16.89 4.52
C ARG A 36 -10.53 16.48 5.99
N LEU A 37 -9.89 15.34 6.26
CA LEU A 37 -9.60 14.91 7.63
C LEU A 37 -8.63 15.86 8.34
N ASP A 38 -7.66 16.44 7.63
CA ASP A 38 -6.73 17.44 8.20
C ASP A 38 -7.46 18.71 8.64
N VAL A 39 -8.44 19.17 7.86
CA VAL A 39 -9.31 20.29 8.25
C VAL A 39 -10.09 19.95 9.52
N LEU A 40 -10.64 18.73 9.64
CA LEU A 40 -11.32 18.27 10.86
C LEU A 40 -10.35 18.10 12.04
N ALA A 41 -9.10 17.75 11.76
CA ALA A 41 -8.07 17.61 12.78
C ALA A 41 -7.69 18.95 13.40
N ALA A 42 -7.82 20.06 12.67
CA ALA A 42 -7.57 21.40 13.19
C ALA A 42 -8.66 21.91 14.16
N ASP A 43 -9.87 21.36 14.12
CA ASP A 43 -10.99 21.80 14.97
C ASP A 43 -10.93 21.12 16.37
N PRO A 44 -10.71 21.87 17.48
CA PRO A 44 -10.60 21.28 18.82
C PRO A 44 -11.90 20.64 19.33
N ALA A 45 -13.06 20.92 18.73
CA ALA A 45 -14.33 20.32 19.10
C ALA A 45 -14.52 18.88 18.57
N ILE A 46 -13.68 18.45 17.61
CA ILE A 46 -13.76 17.12 17.02
C ILE A 46 -13.08 16.08 17.89
N ASP A 47 -13.76 14.95 18.12
CA ASP A 47 -13.17 13.77 18.78
C ASP A 47 -12.02 13.20 17.93
N LYS A 48 -10.81 13.29 18.47
CA LYS A 48 -9.58 12.90 17.77
C LYS A 48 -9.40 11.39 17.70
N ILE A 49 -9.95 10.63 18.63
CA ILE A 49 -9.85 9.17 18.63
C ILE A 49 -10.67 8.62 17.46
N TRP A 50 -11.93 9.04 17.35
CA TRP A 50 -12.78 8.61 16.25
C TRP A 50 -12.31 9.13 14.89
N LEU A 51 -11.74 10.33 14.82
CA LEU A 51 -11.12 10.84 13.60
C LEU A 51 -9.94 9.97 13.13
N GLN A 52 -9.06 9.54 14.04
CA GLN A 52 -7.92 8.68 13.71
C GLN A 52 -8.35 7.27 13.29
N ILE A 53 -9.38 6.70 13.92
CA ILE A 53 -9.99 5.43 13.48
C ILE A 53 -10.49 5.58 12.04
N GLY A 54 -11.23 6.65 11.74
CA GLY A 54 -11.72 6.94 10.40
C GLY A 54 -10.61 7.09 9.37
N ARG A 55 -9.54 7.85 9.70
CA ARG A 55 -8.36 8.00 8.84
C ARG A 55 -7.73 6.66 8.49
N THR A 56 -7.48 5.83 9.50
CA THR A 56 -6.86 4.51 9.33
C THR A 56 -7.72 3.60 8.44
N ALA A 57 -9.03 3.58 8.66
CA ALA A 57 -9.95 2.79 7.85
C ALA A 57 -10.00 3.24 6.39
N ILE A 58 -9.92 4.55 6.13
CA ILE A 58 -9.86 5.11 4.78
C ILE A 58 -8.56 4.70 4.07
N GLU A 59 -7.41 4.90 4.71
CA GLU A 59 -6.09 4.53 4.16
C GLU A 59 -6.01 3.02 3.86
N GLN A 60 -6.49 2.18 4.79
CA GLN A 60 -6.58 0.73 4.57
C GLN A 60 -7.55 0.38 3.44
N GLY A 61 -8.70 1.06 3.34
CA GLY A 61 -9.67 0.88 2.27
C GLY A 61 -9.08 1.16 0.89
N PHE A 62 -8.42 2.32 0.71
CA PHE A 62 -7.76 2.66 -0.55
C PHE A 62 -6.60 1.71 -0.88
N MET A 63 -5.85 1.26 0.12
CA MET A 63 -4.83 0.24 -0.06
C MET A 63 -5.43 -1.07 -0.59
N ALA A 64 -6.53 -1.55 0.00
CA ALA A 64 -7.21 -2.77 -0.41
C ALA A 64 -7.79 -2.65 -1.84
N VAL A 65 -8.46 -1.53 -2.15
CA VAL A 65 -9.02 -1.25 -3.48
C VAL A 65 -7.93 -1.20 -4.55
N ASN A 66 -6.83 -0.49 -4.29
CA ASN A 66 -5.72 -0.40 -5.25
C ASN A 66 -5.05 -1.77 -5.46
N ARG A 67 -4.93 -2.59 -4.40
CA ARG A 67 -4.44 -3.97 -4.51
C ARG A 67 -5.39 -4.87 -5.29
N ALA A 68 -6.71 -4.66 -5.20
CA ALA A 68 -7.68 -5.40 -6.01
C ALA A 68 -7.56 -5.10 -7.51
N VAL A 69 -7.12 -3.89 -7.87
CA VAL A 69 -6.85 -3.48 -9.26
C VAL A 69 -5.48 -4.00 -9.73
N PHE A 70 -4.40 -3.72 -9.00
CA PHE A 70 -3.04 -4.09 -9.42
C PHE A 70 -2.71 -5.57 -9.24
N GLN A 71 -3.44 -6.28 -8.38
CA GLN A 71 -3.29 -7.72 -8.13
C GLN A 71 -1.82 -8.18 -8.01
N PRO A 72 -1.04 -7.56 -7.09
CA PRO A 72 0.39 -7.86 -6.96
C PRO A 72 0.59 -9.34 -6.57
N GLY A 73 1.62 -9.95 -7.13
CA GLY A 73 2.01 -11.32 -6.80
C GLY A 73 2.88 -11.38 -5.55
N ARG A 74 3.08 -12.59 -5.02
CA ARG A 74 4.20 -12.83 -4.10
C ARG A 74 5.50 -12.86 -4.89
N ALA A 75 6.60 -12.43 -4.28
CA ALA A 75 7.91 -12.66 -4.84
C ALA A 75 8.18 -14.17 -4.90
N GLU A 76 8.67 -14.64 -6.05
CA GLU A 76 9.11 -16.01 -6.21
C GLU A 76 10.53 -16.11 -5.67
N ILE A 77 10.66 -16.64 -4.45
CA ILE A 77 11.93 -16.92 -3.80
C ILE A 77 12.03 -18.42 -3.54
N GLU A 78 13.20 -18.99 -3.82
CA GLU A 78 13.52 -20.36 -3.46
C GLU A 78 14.16 -20.33 -2.06
N VAL A 79 13.43 -20.83 -1.06
CA VAL A 79 13.91 -20.90 0.32
C VAL A 79 13.49 -22.22 0.95
N ASP A 80 14.42 -22.91 1.59
CA ASP A 80 14.10 -24.04 2.46
C ASP A 80 13.29 -23.51 3.66
N PRO A 81 12.08 -24.03 3.95
CA PRO A 81 11.31 -23.65 5.12
C PRO A 81 12.11 -23.71 6.43
N ALA A 82 13.04 -24.66 6.56
CA ALA A 82 13.88 -24.79 7.76
C ALA A 82 14.96 -23.68 7.85
N ALA A 83 15.31 -23.06 6.73
CA ALA A 83 16.35 -22.03 6.65
C ALA A 83 15.81 -20.60 6.70
N VAL A 84 14.49 -20.40 6.78
CA VAL A 84 13.86 -19.05 6.75
C VAL A 84 14.50 -18.09 7.76
N PHE A 85 14.70 -18.52 9.00
CA PHE A 85 15.31 -17.67 10.04
C PHE A 85 16.76 -17.30 9.71
N THR A 86 17.53 -18.24 9.16
CA THR A 86 18.91 -17.99 8.72
C THR A 86 18.97 -17.02 7.55
N GLU A 87 18.07 -17.17 6.57
CA GLU A 87 17.98 -16.25 5.42
C GLU A 87 17.53 -14.85 5.84
N LEU A 88 16.60 -14.74 6.79
CA LEU A 88 16.22 -13.45 7.38
C LEU A 88 17.40 -12.78 8.10
N GLY A 89 18.20 -13.54 8.85
CA GLY A 89 19.42 -13.03 9.51
C GLY A 89 20.48 -12.53 8.52
N LYS A 90 20.60 -13.16 7.34
CA LYS A 90 21.49 -12.68 6.27
C LYS A 90 20.99 -11.38 5.63
N LEU A 91 19.67 -11.24 5.46
CA LEU A 91 19.05 -10.08 4.80
C LEU A 91 19.02 -8.82 5.67
N PHE A 92 18.79 -8.97 6.98
CA PHE A 92 18.57 -7.83 7.89
C PHE A 92 19.67 -7.68 8.95
N GLY A 93 20.70 -8.53 8.93
CA GLY A 93 21.71 -8.64 9.99
C GLY A 93 21.21 -9.50 11.16
N GLU A 94 22.14 -10.02 11.97
CA GLU A 94 21.77 -10.67 13.23
C GLU A 94 21.03 -9.64 14.10
N VAL A 95 19.75 -9.91 14.39
CA VAL A 95 19.03 -9.18 15.43
C VAL A 95 19.70 -9.57 16.75
N ALA A 96 20.57 -8.70 17.24
CA ALA A 96 21.21 -8.81 18.54
C ALA A 96 20.17 -8.82 19.67
#